data_AF-A0A937NJF5-F1
#
_entry.id   AF-A0A937NJF5-F1
#
_cell.length_a   1.000
_cell.length_b   1.000
_cell.length_c   1.000
_cell.angle_alpha   90.00
_cell.angle_beta   90.00
_cell.angle_gamma   90.00
#
_symmetry.space_group_name_H-M   'P 1'
#
loop_
_entity.id
_entity.type
_entity.pdbx_description
1 polymer ?
#
loop_
_entity_poly.entity_id
_entity_poly.type
_entity_poly.pdbx_seq_one_letter_code
_entity_poly.pdbx_strand_id
1 'polypeptide(L)'
;MLLIYLTAAWLLGIFLTRVLWAQGVMGCAFPPSWTWAVLLFIPLITAVLVRRRPRARLAVLLLLFALLGAWRYQSRPFEPCFTPDDLAFHNGSDDEPAWVTVEGTVVGYPDVGDRHTDYRLQVHKLESDGVRREVRGIAL
;
A
#
# COMPACT_ATOMS: atom_id res chain seq x y z
N MET A 1 -18.86 -4.67 24.72
CA MET A 1 -17.62 -5.47 24.82
C MET A 1 -17.27 -6.19 23.52
N LEU A 2 -18.23 -6.71 22.73
CA LEU A 2 -17.95 -7.36 21.43
C LEU A 2 -17.10 -6.49 20.49
N LEU A 3 -17.41 -5.19 20.39
CA LEU A 3 -16.67 -4.24 19.55
C LEU A 3 -15.18 -4.20 19.90
N ILE A 4 -14.81 -4.26 21.18
CA ILE A 4 -13.41 -4.24 21.64
C ILE A 4 -12.66 -5.46 21.11
N TYR A 5 -13.28 -6.64 21.13
CA TYR A 5 -12.66 -7.85 20.59
C TYR A 5 -12.51 -7.79 19.06
N LEU A 6 -13.50 -7.22 18.36
CA LEU A 6 -13.43 -7.06 16.90
C LEU A 6 -12.36 -6.04 16.49
N THR A 7 -12.24 -4.92 17.20
CA THR A 7 -11.18 -3.93 16.94
C THR A 7 -9.81 -4.50 17.27
N ALA A 8 -9.66 -5.23 18.37
CA ALA A 8 -8.41 -5.91 18.71
C ALA A 8 -8.01 -6.94 17.64
N ALA A 9 -8.96 -7.73 17.13
CA ALA A 9 -8.71 -8.68 16.05
C ALA A 9 -8.30 -7.98 14.75
N TRP A 10 -8.95 -6.87 14.40
CA TRP A 10 -8.59 -6.06 13.23
C TRP A 10 -7.18 -5.48 13.32
N LEU A 11 -6.82 -4.90 14.47
CA LEU A 11 -5.47 -4.38 14.72
C LEU A 11 -4.42 -5.50 14.68
N LEU A 12 -4.73 -6.67 15.25
CA LEU A 12 -3.86 -7.84 15.19
C LEU A 12 -3.61 -8.28 13.73
N GLY A 13 -4.65 -8.25 12.89
CA GLY A 13 -4.54 -8.52 11.46
C GLY A 13 -3.55 -7.60 10.75
N ILE A 14 -3.69 -6.29 10.96
CA ILE A 14 -2.76 -5.28 10.41
C ILE A 14 -1.34 -5.53 10.89
N PHE A 15 -1.17 -5.73 12.20
CA PHE A 15 0.14 -5.94 12.81
C PHE A 15 0.84 -7.16 12.24
N LEU A 16 0.14 -8.30 12.14
CA LEU A 16 0.71 -9.53 11.58
C LEU A 16 1.13 -9.35 10.13
N THR A 17 0.31 -8.71 9.29
CA THR A 17 0.66 -8.46 7.89
C THR A 17 1.87 -7.54 7.76
N ARG A 18 1.97 -6.49 8.58
CA ARG A 18 3.15 -5.63 8.64
C ARG A 18 4.42 -6.41 8.98
N VAL A 19 4.36 -7.32 9.96
CA VAL A 19 5.51 -8.15 10.34
C VAL A 19 5.92 -9.08 9.19
N LEU A 20 4.95 -9.69 8.51
CA LEU A 20 5.20 -10.54 7.34
C LEU A 20 5.79 -9.76 6.16
N TRP A 21 5.38 -8.50 5.98
CA TRP A 21 5.98 -7.57 5.02
C TRP A 21 7.43 -7.23 5.36
N ALA A 22 7.71 -6.90 6.62
CA ALA A 22 9.07 -6.59 7.07
C ALA A 22 10.04 -7.79 6.92
N GLN A 23 9.52 -9.02 6.96
CA GLN A 23 10.27 -10.25 6.72
C GLN A 23 10.40 -10.61 5.22
N GLY A 24 9.79 -9.84 4.32
CA GLY A 24 9.81 -10.11 2.88
C GLY A 24 8.95 -11.30 2.43
N VAL A 25 8.09 -11.84 3.31
CA VAL A 25 7.17 -12.95 2.98
C VAL A 25 6.00 -12.47 2.12
N MET A 26 5.60 -11.22 2.31
CA MET A 26 4.58 -10.52 1.54
C MET A 26 5.15 -9.23 0.96
N GLY A 27 4.60 -8.78 -0.15
CA GLY A 27 5.03 -7.55 -0.79
C GLY A 27 3.96 -7.01 -1.74
N CYS A 28 4.33 -6.04 -2.56
CA CYS A 28 3.39 -5.33 -3.44
C CYS A 28 2.68 -6.26 -4.44
N ALA A 29 3.38 -7.27 -4.97
CA ALA A 29 2.84 -8.20 -5.97
C ALA A 29 2.25 -9.50 -5.37
N PHE A 30 2.52 -9.79 -4.09
CA PHE A 30 2.14 -11.06 -3.46
C PHE A 30 1.53 -10.83 -2.07
N PRO A 31 0.35 -11.40 -1.77
CA PRO A 31 -0.41 -12.36 -2.57
C PRO A 31 -1.39 -11.70 -3.58
N PRO A 32 -1.80 -12.40 -4.64
CA PRO A 32 -2.75 -11.90 -5.64
C PRO A 32 -4.07 -11.44 -5.03
N SER A 33 -4.75 -10.46 -5.63
CA SER A 33 -6.02 -9.93 -5.12
C SER A 33 -7.12 -11.00 -4.96
N TRP A 34 -7.15 -12.02 -5.83
CA TRP A 34 -8.13 -13.10 -5.76
C TRP A 34 -7.99 -13.98 -4.51
N THR A 35 -6.79 -14.10 -3.93
CA THR A 35 -6.59 -14.92 -2.72
C THR A 35 -7.30 -14.29 -1.52
N TRP A 36 -7.33 -12.96 -1.45
CA TRP A 36 -8.07 -12.23 -0.42
C TRP A 36 -9.57 -12.43 -0.56
N ALA A 37 -10.10 -12.48 -1.78
CA ALA A 37 -11.51 -12.76 -2.00
C ALA A 37 -11.91 -14.11 -1.41
N VAL A 38 -11.12 -15.16 -1.67
CA VAL A 38 -11.34 -16.50 -1.11
C VAL A 38 -11.21 -16.49 0.43
N LEU A 39 -10.13 -15.90 0.95
CA LEU A 39 -9.86 -15.83 2.40
C LEU A 39 -10.94 -15.07 3.17
N LEU A 40 -11.57 -14.05 2.59
CA LEU A 40 -12.65 -13.30 3.23
C LEU A 40 -14.01 -13.99 3.07
N PHE A 41 -14.26 -14.65 1.94
CA PHE A 41 -15.55 -15.27 1.64
C PHE A 41 -15.82 -16.52 2.47
N ILE A 42 -14.80 -17.35 2.73
CA ILE A 42 -14.90 -18.55 3.57
C ILE A 42 -15.41 -18.24 4.99
N PRO A 43 -14.77 -17.34 5.78
CA PRO A 43 -15.23 -17.01 7.12
C PRO A 43 -16.57 -16.26 7.10
N LEU A 44 -16.85 -15.48 6.05
CA LEU A 44 -18.16 -14.83 5.90
C LEU A 44 -19.29 -15.86 5.80
N ILE A 45 -19.17 -16.86 4.91
CA ILE A 45 -20.15 -17.95 4.78
C ILE A 45 -20.22 -18.74 6.08
N THR A 46 -19.07 -19.07 6.67
CA THR A 46 -19.00 -19.86 7.90
C THR A 46 -19.71 -19.14 9.06
N ALA A 47 -19.61 -17.81 9.14
CA ALA A 47 -20.32 -17.02 10.16
C ALA A 47 -21.84 -17.13 10.02
N VAL A 48 -22.34 -17.19 8.78
CA VAL A 48 -23.78 -17.36 8.46
C VAL A 48 -24.24 -18.78 8.79
N LEU A 49 -23.47 -19.81 8.40
CA LEU A 49 -23.79 -21.21 8.66
C LEU A 49 -23.83 -21.51 10.16
N VAL A 50 -22.91 -20.92 10.92
CA VAL A 50 -22.74 -21.18 12.36
C VAL A 50 -23.57 -20.20 13.22
N ARG A 51 -24.53 -19.47 12.63
CA ARG A 51 -25.36 -18.47 13.33
C ARG A 51 -26.05 -18.96 14.61
N ARG A 52 -26.36 -20.27 14.70
CA ARG A 52 -27.00 -20.90 15.86
C ARG A 52 -26.03 -21.27 16.99
N ARG A 53 -24.70 -21.19 16.78
CA ARG A 53 -23.68 -21.50 17.79
C ARG A 53 -22.91 -20.23 18.17
N PRO A 54 -23.26 -19.54 19.27
CA PRO A 54 -22.74 -18.20 19.56
C PRO A 54 -21.21 -18.16 19.75
N ARG A 55 -20.63 -19.19 20.38
CA ARG A 55 -19.17 -19.27 20.60
C ARG A 55 -18.39 -19.43 19.29
N ALA A 56 -18.84 -20.34 18.43
CA ALA A 56 -18.18 -20.59 17.15
C ALA A 56 -18.38 -19.39 16.19
N ARG A 57 -19.56 -18.76 16.22
CA ARG A 57 -19.79 -17.50 15.48
C ARG A 57 -18.83 -16.40 15.92
N LEU A 58 -18.57 -16.24 17.22
CA LEU A 58 -17.61 -15.25 17.72
C LEU A 58 -16.19 -15.52 17.17
N ALA A 59 -15.71 -16.76 17.25
CA ALA A 59 -14.39 -17.13 16.74
C ALA A 59 -14.24 -16.83 15.24
N VAL A 60 -15.27 -17.14 14.44
CA VAL A 60 -15.28 -16.86 13.00
C VAL A 60 -15.32 -15.36 12.72
N LEU A 61 -16.07 -14.57 13.50
CA LEU A 61 -16.09 -13.12 13.35
C LEU A 61 -14.75 -12.47 13.70
N LEU A 62 -14.05 -12.97 14.73
CA LEU A 62 -12.70 -12.50 15.06
C LEU A 62 -11.72 -12.80 13.93
N LEU A 63 -11.75 -14.01 13.39
CA LEU A 63 -10.94 -14.39 12.22
C LEU A 63 -11.24 -13.49 11.02
N LEU A 64 -12.53 -13.25 10.72
CA LEU A 64 -12.93 -12.36 9.63
C LEU A 64 -12.38 -10.94 9.81
N PHE A 65 -12.48 -10.36 11.01
CA PHE A 65 -11.97 -9.02 11.27
C PHE A 65 -10.43 -8.95 11.20
N ALA A 66 -9.73 -9.99 11.65
CA ALA A 66 -8.28 -10.08 11.46
C ALA A 66 -7.91 -10.14 9.97
N LEU A 67 -8.61 -10.93 9.16
CA LEU A 67 -8.36 -11.00 7.71
C LEU A 67 -8.72 -9.69 6.99
N LEU A 68 -9.76 -8.98 7.43
CA LEU A 68 -10.09 -7.65 6.91
C LEU A 68 -9.01 -6.61 7.25
N GLY A 69 -8.44 -6.68 8.46
CA GLY A 69 -7.30 -5.84 8.84
C GLY A 69 -6.08 -6.14 7.98
N ALA A 70 -5.78 -7.42 7.77
CA ALA A 70 -4.69 -7.87 6.92
C ALA A 70 -4.86 -7.42 5.46
N TRP A 71 -6.07 -7.57 4.90
CA TRP A 71 -6.39 -7.07 3.56
C TRP A 71 -6.28 -5.54 3.46
N ARG A 72 -6.72 -4.81 4.49
CA ARG A 72 -6.58 -3.35 4.56
C ARG A 72 -5.11 -2.92 4.52
N TYR A 73 -4.22 -3.63 5.20
CA TYR A 73 -2.78 -3.36 5.10
C TYR A 73 -2.28 -3.68 3.69
N GLN A 74 -2.55 -4.88 3.17
CA GLN A 74 -2.07 -5.27 1.82
C GLN A 74 -2.54 -4.32 0.71
N SER A 75 -3.77 -3.82 0.78
CA SER A 75 -4.33 -2.91 -0.22
C SER A 75 -3.73 -1.50 -0.20
N ARG A 76 -3.22 -1.09 0.96
CA ARG A 76 -2.70 0.26 1.26
C ARG A 76 -1.59 0.12 2.30
N PRO A 77 -0.44 -0.44 1.90
CA PRO A 77 0.70 -0.62 2.79
C PRO A 77 1.23 0.74 3.25
N PHE A 78 1.97 0.75 4.36
CA PHE A 78 2.64 1.97 4.83
C PHE A 78 3.87 2.29 3.99
N GLU A 79 4.52 1.26 3.48
CA GLU A 79 5.60 1.37 2.50
C GLU A 79 5.00 1.59 1.10
N PRO A 80 5.41 2.64 0.37
CA PRO A 80 4.90 2.88 -0.97
C PRO A 80 5.36 1.80 -1.95
N CYS A 81 4.40 1.28 -2.72
CA CYS A 81 4.66 0.33 -3.80
C CYS A 81 4.86 1.09 -5.11
N PHE A 82 6.08 1.57 -5.35
CA PHE A 82 6.42 2.19 -6.63
C PHE A 82 6.56 1.12 -7.72
N THR A 83 6.04 1.44 -8.89
CA THR A 83 6.16 0.63 -10.11
C THR A 83 7.04 1.35 -11.12
N PRO A 84 7.56 0.69 -12.17
CA PRO A 84 8.35 1.36 -13.20
C PRO A 84 7.68 2.55 -13.89
N ASP A 85 6.34 2.62 -13.83
CA ASP A 85 5.53 3.74 -14.35
C ASP A 85 5.50 4.95 -13.40
N ASP A 86 6.00 4.82 -12.17
CA ASP A 86 6.02 5.88 -11.16
C ASP A 86 7.40 6.56 -11.15
N LEU A 87 7.43 7.89 -11.15
CA LEU A 87 8.68 8.66 -11.13
C LEU A 87 9.57 8.27 -9.95
N ALA A 88 8.97 8.09 -8.77
CA ALA A 88 9.68 7.78 -7.54
C ALA A 88 10.35 6.39 -7.55
N PHE A 89 9.98 5.49 -8.47
CA PHE A 89 10.68 4.22 -8.66
C PHE A 89 12.13 4.42 -9.16
N HIS A 90 12.37 5.52 -9.88
CA HIS A 90 13.67 5.84 -10.47
C HIS A 90 14.52 6.73 -9.55
N ASN A 91 14.05 6.99 -8.32
CA ASN A 91 14.87 7.66 -7.33
C ASN A 91 15.98 6.69 -6.87
N GLY A 92 17.23 7.17 -6.88
CA GLY A 92 18.35 6.45 -6.29
C GLY A 92 18.26 6.40 -4.76
N SER A 93 19.27 5.79 -4.13
CA SER A 93 19.45 5.89 -2.68
C SER A 93 20.29 7.14 -2.33
N ASP A 94 20.35 7.49 -1.05
CA ASP A 94 21.22 8.58 -0.58
C ASP A 94 22.71 8.28 -0.88
N ASP A 95 23.08 7.00 -0.92
CA ASP A 95 24.45 6.55 -1.21
C ASP A 95 24.73 6.45 -2.73
N GLU A 96 23.71 6.16 -3.54
CA GLU A 96 23.79 6.01 -4.99
C GLU A 96 22.68 6.84 -5.67
N PRO A 97 22.87 8.17 -5.77
CA PRO A 97 21.86 9.04 -6.36
C PRO A 97 21.71 8.77 -7.86
N ALA A 98 20.47 8.66 -8.31
CA ALA A 98 20.14 8.50 -9.72
C ALA A 98 20.06 9.86 -10.42
N TRP A 99 20.78 10.00 -11.54
CA TRP A 99 20.72 11.19 -12.39
C TRP A 99 19.78 10.94 -13.56
N VAL A 100 18.66 11.67 -13.59
CA VAL A 100 17.64 11.53 -14.63
C VAL A 100 17.24 12.90 -15.15
N THR A 101 16.87 12.97 -16.43
CA THR A 101 16.26 14.16 -17.02
C THR A 101 14.76 13.96 -17.08
N VAL A 102 13.98 14.91 -16.58
CA VAL A 102 12.51 14.84 -16.56
C VAL A 102 11.90 15.92 -17.41
N GLU A 103 10.80 15.59 -18.10
CA GLU A 103 9.98 16.54 -18.86
C GLU A 103 8.57 16.52 -18.28
N GLY A 104 8.03 17.71 -18.05
CA GLY A 104 6.83 17.89 -17.25
C GLY A 104 6.15 19.23 -17.49
N THR A 105 5.03 19.43 -16.81
CA THR A 105 4.33 20.72 -16.74
C THR A 105 4.41 21.25 -15.32
N VAL A 106 4.80 22.50 -15.14
CA VAL A 106 4.77 23.14 -13.82
C VAL A 106 3.32 23.26 -13.37
N VAL A 107 3.01 22.73 -12.19
CA VAL A 107 1.64 22.70 -11.64
C VAL A 107 1.57 23.49 -10.35
N GLY A 108 0.59 24.39 -10.27
CA GLY A 108 0.37 25.23 -9.10
C GLY A 108 1.30 26.43 -9.03
N TYR A 109 1.23 27.13 -7.90
CA TYR A 109 2.11 28.27 -7.62
C TYR A 109 3.46 27.79 -7.06
N PRO A 110 4.55 28.48 -7.39
CA PRO A 110 5.85 28.18 -6.81
C PRO A 110 5.85 28.42 -5.30
N ASP A 111 6.60 27.58 -4.58
CA ASP A 111 6.85 27.77 -3.15
C ASP A 111 8.07 28.68 -2.99
N VAL A 112 7.83 29.93 -2.59
CA VAL A 112 8.88 30.96 -2.52
C VAL A 112 9.43 30.98 -1.10
N GLY A 113 10.63 30.44 -0.94
CA GLY A 113 11.42 30.56 0.29
C GLY A 113 12.38 31.75 0.25
N ASP A 114 13.03 32.02 1.38
CA ASP A 114 13.96 33.16 1.52
C ASP A 114 15.21 33.06 0.64
N ARG A 115 15.63 31.82 0.29
CA ARG A 115 16.88 31.54 -0.48
C ARG A 115 16.67 30.75 -1.76
N HIS A 116 15.49 30.16 -1.96
CA HIS A 116 15.18 29.30 -3.09
C HIS A 116 13.70 29.43 -3.45
N THR A 117 13.36 29.02 -4.67
CA THR A 117 11.98 28.94 -5.14
C THR A 117 11.78 27.56 -5.71
N ASP A 118 10.89 26.79 -5.09
CA ASP A 118 10.61 25.42 -5.50
C ASP A 118 9.42 25.39 -6.45
N TYR A 119 9.58 24.63 -7.54
CA TYR A 119 8.54 24.47 -8.54
C TYR A 119 8.05 23.03 -8.52
N ARG A 120 6.74 22.84 -8.38
CA ARG A 120 6.12 21.52 -8.50
C ARG A 120 5.98 21.17 -9.97
N LEU A 121 6.74 20.19 -10.44
CA LEU A 121 6.71 19.73 -11.82
C LEU A 121 5.92 18.42 -11.91
N GLN A 122 4.77 18.44 -12.60
CA GLN A 122 4.04 17.23 -12.98
C GLN A 122 4.78 16.55 -14.13
N VAL A 123 5.53 15.51 -13.81
CA VAL A 123 6.35 14.77 -14.78
C VAL A 123 5.49 13.78 -15.53
N HIS A 124 5.68 13.73 -16.85
CA HIS A 124 5.06 12.74 -17.73
C HIS A 124 6.09 11.93 -18.55
N LYS A 125 7.34 12.39 -18.63
CA LYS A 125 8.45 11.67 -19.26
C LYS A 125 9.72 11.74 -18.44
N LEU A 126 10.48 10.66 -18.47
CA LEU A 126 11.79 10.52 -17.85
C LEU A 126 12.77 9.95 -18.86
N GLU A 127 13.95 10.54 -18.93
CA GLU A 127 15.10 10.08 -19.72
C GLU A 127 16.22 9.66 -18.76
N SER A 128 16.59 8.38 -18.82
CA SER A 128 17.69 7.77 -18.06
C SER A 128 18.54 6.95 -19.01
N ASP A 129 19.85 7.14 -19.00
CA ASP A 129 20.80 6.44 -19.88
C ASP A 129 20.43 6.50 -21.37
N GLY A 130 19.90 7.65 -21.82
CA GLY A 130 19.44 7.87 -23.19
C GLY A 130 18.13 7.16 -23.56
N VAL A 131 17.49 6.45 -22.62
CA VAL A 131 16.20 5.80 -22.83
C VAL A 131 15.08 6.67 -22.26
N ARG A 132 14.15 7.06 -23.12
CA ARG A 132 12.94 7.80 -22.75
C ARG A 132 11.82 6.85 -22.36
N ARG A 133 11.16 7.13 -21.23
CA ARG A 133 10.01 6.39 -20.71
C ARG A 133 8.92 7.35 -20.28
N GLU A 134 7.67 6.93 -20.45
CA GLU A 134 6.54 7.62 -19.86
C GLU A 134 6.42 7.23 -18.39
N VAL A 135 6.28 8.22 -17.51
CA VAL A 135 6.18 8.02 -16.07
C VAL A 135 5.15 8.98 -15.48
N ARG A 136 4.72 8.73 -14.25
CA ARG A 136 3.78 9.57 -13.52
C ARG A 136 4.37 9.94 -12.16
N GLY A 137 4.33 11.22 -11.83
CA GLY A 137 4.75 11.70 -10.52
C GLY A 137 4.94 13.20 -10.47
N ILE A 138 5.29 13.70 -9.29
CA ILE A 138 5.61 15.11 -9.04
C ILE A 138 7.07 15.18 -8.61
N ALA A 139 7.83 16.07 -9.26
CA ALA A 139 9.16 16.48 -8.80
C ALA A 139 9.08 17.83 -8.10
N LEU A 140 9.98 18.05 -7.14
CA LEU A 140 10.13 19.27 -6.35
C LEU A 140 11.51 19.86 -6.60
#